data_AF-A0A2G5C0M0-F1
#
_entry.id   AF-A0A2G5C0M0-F1
#
_cell.length_a   1.000
_cell.length_b   1.000
_cell.length_c   1.000
_cell.angle_alpha   90.00
_cell.angle_beta   90.00
_cell.angle_gamma   90.00
#
_symmetry.space_group_name_H-M   'P 1'
#
loop_
_entity.id
_entity.type
_entity.pdbx_description
1 polymer ?
#
loop_
_entity_poly.entity_id
_entity_poly.type
_entity_poly.pdbx_seq_one_letter_code
_entity_poly.pdbx_strand_id
1 'polypeptide(L)'
;MSSALDMSLEDLIKNNKKSGGGGGGGSRGGRGGGGGGGRGSSGPGPNRRFNNRGANRTTPYSLGKPVQAPETLFTNQCESDLISMTTKKKHSFGKQDLLLIIVLVTILMADGVASIRLQQQSPLDGRRMIIFPDSKEQSTTSTNYQTPLKTAVFALGSFWRSEAVFGCLNGVVRTTVGYAGGSKINPEFRSLGDHAESVQIEYNPRMIHFRQLLDVFWSSHDSRQVFGQGPDVGNQYRSIIFTNGTEEVRLAAARKEREQTKSRNSIVTTQIQQLGTFYPAEPEHQKFELKRNPFLLQLIGNMPEEELTSSSLAAKLDGYAAELCPPKIQKQIDAKINDILRKGWPILREV
;
A
#
# COMPACT_ATOMS: atom_id res chain seq x y z
N MET A 1 1.85 17.98 -25.66
CA MET A 1 1.85 17.47 -24.27
C MET A 1 1.74 15.94 -24.17
N SER A 2 1.10 15.23 -25.12
CA SER A 2 0.97 13.76 -25.11
C SER A 2 2.31 12.99 -25.15
N SER A 3 3.34 13.49 -25.85
CA SER A 3 4.61 12.74 -26.02
C SER A 3 5.45 12.62 -24.74
N ALA A 4 5.35 13.59 -23.83
CA ALA A 4 6.16 13.59 -22.61
C ALA A 4 5.62 12.63 -21.54
N LEU A 5 4.29 12.42 -21.51
CA LEU A 5 3.66 11.40 -20.66
C LEU A 5 3.92 9.99 -21.21
N ASP A 6 3.91 9.85 -22.52
CA ASP A 6 4.20 8.59 -23.21
C ASP A 6 5.63 8.10 -22.92
N MET A 7 6.62 9.00 -22.94
CA MET A 7 8.00 8.66 -22.58
C MET A 7 8.15 8.17 -21.12
N SER A 8 7.49 8.82 -20.16
CA SER A 8 7.58 8.41 -18.74
C SER A 8 6.90 7.08 -18.48
N LEU A 9 5.81 6.77 -19.19
CA LEU A 9 5.16 5.46 -19.12
C LEU A 9 6.03 4.36 -19.73
N GLU A 10 6.63 4.62 -20.89
CA GLU A 10 7.55 3.68 -21.53
C GLU A 10 8.79 3.39 -20.67
N ASP A 11 9.33 4.39 -19.98
CA ASP A 11 10.44 4.21 -19.05
C ASP A 11 10.05 3.33 -17.85
N LEU A 12 8.82 3.49 -17.33
CA LEU A 12 8.29 2.61 -16.29
C LEU A 12 8.13 1.17 -16.79
N ILE A 13 7.54 0.98 -17.97
CA ILE A 13 7.37 -0.34 -18.59
C ILE A 13 8.73 -1.03 -18.80
N LYS A 14 9.77 -0.27 -19.18
CA LYS A 14 11.13 -0.79 -19.31
C LYS A 14 11.75 -1.16 -17.97
N ASN A 15 11.51 -0.37 -16.92
CA ASN A 15 12.02 -0.64 -15.57
C ASN A 15 11.36 -1.87 -14.95
N ASN A 16 10.04 -2.02 -15.05
CA ASN A 16 9.32 -3.17 -14.50
C ASN A 16 9.76 -4.48 -15.17
N LYS A 17 10.08 -4.46 -16.47
CA LYS A 17 10.67 -5.62 -17.15
C LYS A 17 12.06 -6.00 -16.65
N LYS A 18 12.85 -5.05 -16.14
CA LYS A 18 14.18 -5.32 -15.58
C LYS A 18 14.12 -5.86 -14.15
N SER A 19 13.17 -5.40 -13.33
CA SER A 19 13.01 -5.87 -11.95
C SER A 19 12.29 -7.22 -11.81
N GLY A 20 11.51 -7.64 -12.82
CA GLY A 20 10.86 -8.95 -12.87
C GLY A 20 11.80 -10.14 -13.18
N GLY A 21 13.10 -9.91 -13.40
CA GLY A 21 14.07 -10.94 -13.75
C GLY A 21 15.28 -10.96 -12.81
N GLY A 22 15.14 -11.51 -11.61
CA GLY A 22 16.31 -11.75 -10.76
C GLY A 22 16.01 -11.76 -9.26
N GLY A 23 15.58 -12.92 -8.75
CA GLY A 23 15.41 -13.17 -7.32
C GLY A 23 15.91 -14.54 -6.90
N GLY A 24 17.00 -15.02 -7.51
CA GLY A 24 17.69 -16.25 -7.09
C GLY A 24 18.81 -15.93 -6.11
N GLY A 25 18.47 -15.62 -4.86
CA GLY A 25 19.43 -15.45 -3.76
C GLY A 25 20.02 -16.79 -3.34
N GLY A 26 21.01 -17.29 -4.08
CA GLY A 26 21.79 -18.47 -3.72
C GLY A 26 22.83 -18.14 -2.65
N SER A 27 22.67 -18.72 -1.46
CA SER A 27 23.63 -18.72 -0.36
C SER A 27 25.05 -19.04 -0.84
N ARG A 28 25.98 -18.10 -0.65
CA ARG A 28 27.42 -18.35 -0.75
C ARG A 28 27.87 -19.19 0.44
N GLY A 29 27.88 -20.51 0.27
CA GLY A 29 28.65 -21.45 1.08
C GLY A 29 30.03 -21.62 0.45
N GLY A 30 31.08 -21.15 1.13
CA GLY A 30 32.45 -21.35 0.73
C GLY A 30 32.92 -22.79 0.96
N ARG A 31 33.70 -23.32 0.03
CA ARG A 31 34.76 -24.33 0.27
C ARG A 31 35.61 -24.44 -1.00
N GLY A 32 36.92 -24.27 -0.83
CA GLY A 32 37.91 -24.36 -1.89
C GLY A 32 38.51 -25.76 -2.05
N GLY A 33 39.16 -25.96 -3.21
CA GLY A 33 40.49 -26.56 -3.30
C GLY A 33 40.61 -28.05 -3.68
N GLY A 34 41.08 -28.28 -4.93
CA GLY A 34 41.88 -29.43 -5.39
C GLY A 34 41.09 -30.69 -5.82
N GLY A 35 41.40 -31.42 -6.90
CA GLY A 35 42.48 -31.42 -7.88
C GLY A 35 42.60 -32.84 -8.49
N GLY A 36 42.84 -32.94 -9.82
CA GLY A 36 43.20 -34.17 -10.57
C GLY A 36 42.03 -35.15 -10.81
N GLY A 37 41.78 -35.76 -11.97
CA GLY A 37 42.61 -36.12 -13.12
C GLY A 37 42.30 -37.60 -13.44
N GLY A 38 41.88 -37.95 -14.67
CA GLY A 38 41.76 -39.36 -15.05
C GLY A 38 40.74 -39.66 -16.17
N ARG A 39 41.26 -40.17 -17.28
CA ARG A 39 40.58 -40.57 -18.53
C ARG A 39 39.87 -41.93 -18.38
N GLY A 40 38.86 -42.20 -19.22
CA GLY A 40 38.34 -43.56 -19.43
C GLY A 40 37.14 -43.64 -20.38
N SER A 41 37.37 -44.26 -21.54
CA SER A 41 36.50 -44.42 -22.71
C SER A 41 35.37 -45.45 -22.55
N SER A 42 34.38 -45.43 -23.48
CA SER A 42 33.64 -46.56 -24.13
C SER A 42 32.10 -46.38 -24.17
N GLY A 43 31.48 -46.39 -25.36
CA GLY A 43 30.02 -46.46 -25.58
C GLY A 43 29.46 -47.91 -25.57
N PRO A 44 28.39 -48.26 -26.33
CA PRO A 44 27.05 -47.63 -26.44
C PRO A 44 25.85 -48.63 -26.29
N GLY A 45 24.67 -48.13 -25.86
CA GLY A 45 23.29 -48.68 -26.07
C GLY A 45 22.89 -50.03 -25.43
N PRO A 46 21.61 -50.49 -25.49
CA PRO A 46 20.38 -49.87 -26.02
C PRO A 46 19.09 -49.99 -25.14
N ASN A 47 18.03 -49.29 -25.60
CA ASN A 47 16.58 -49.46 -25.40
C ASN A 47 16.02 -50.62 -24.55
N ARG A 48 15.05 -50.30 -23.66
CA ARG A 48 13.79 -51.07 -23.52
C ARG A 48 12.58 -50.15 -23.25
N ARG A 49 11.56 -50.34 -24.09
CA ARG A 49 10.17 -49.87 -23.96
C ARG A 49 9.36 -50.82 -23.06
N PHE A 50 8.16 -50.33 -22.69
CA PHE A 50 6.97 -51.02 -22.15
C PHE A 50 7.09 -51.44 -20.67
N ASN A 51 6.06 -51.30 -19.81
CA ASN A 51 4.63 -51.28 -20.07
C ASN A 51 3.85 -50.69 -18.87
N ASN A 52 2.67 -50.17 -19.17
CA ASN A 52 1.57 -49.94 -18.24
C ASN A 52 1.23 -51.21 -17.45
N ARG A 53 1.00 -51.08 -16.13
CA ARG A 53 0.01 -51.86 -15.38
C ARG A 53 -0.30 -51.15 -14.06
N GLY A 54 -1.59 -50.91 -13.83
CA GLY A 54 -2.10 -50.16 -12.70
C GLY A 54 -1.97 -50.87 -11.36
N ALA A 55 -2.17 -50.10 -10.31
CA ALA A 55 -2.69 -50.58 -9.04
C ALA A 55 -3.33 -49.41 -8.31
N ASN A 56 -4.65 -49.48 -8.22
CA ASN A 56 -5.50 -48.75 -7.31
C ASN A 56 -5.07 -49.08 -5.86
N ARG A 57 -4.59 -48.08 -5.10
CA ARG A 57 -4.51 -48.16 -3.63
C ARG A 57 -4.83 -46.79 -3.04
N THR A 58 -6.08 -46.67 -2.63
CA THR A 58 -6.56 -45.80 -1.58
C THR A 58 -5.84 -46.10 -0.26
N THR A 59 -5.13 -45.11 0.28
CA THR A 59 -4.84 -45.01 1.72
C THR A 59 -5.12 -43.57 2.17
N PRO A 60 -5.80 -43.37 3.33
CA PRO A 60 -6.18 -42.05 3.80
C PRO A 60 -5.00 -41.42 4.54
N TYR A 61 -4.54 -40.25 4.09
CA TYR A 61 -3.60 -39.44 4.87
C TYR A 61 -4.36 -38.48 5.78
N SER A 62 -4.15 -38.68 7.07
CA SER A 62 -4.66 -37.91 8.18
C SER A 62 -4.34 -36.42 8.07
N LEU A 63 -5.35 -35.61 8.43
CA LEU A 63 -5.29 -34.19 8.72
C LEU A 63 -4.12 -33.86 9.65
N GLY A 64 -3.07 -33.26 9.08
CA GLY A 64 -2.04 -32.55 9.82
C GLY A 64 -2.60 -31.23 10.34
N LYS A 65 -2.62 -31.07 11.67
CA LYS A 65 -2.97 -29.81 12.34
C LYS A 65 -1.98 -28.70 11.93
N PRO A 66 -2.44 -27.44 11.78
CA PRO A 66 -1.55 -26.33 11.48
C PRO A 66 -0.59 -26.07 12.64
N VAL A 67 0.69 -25.92 12.28
CA VAL A 67 1.79 -25.55 13.16
C VAL A 67 1.58 -24.12 13.64
N GLN A 68 1.35 -23.95 14.94
CA GLN A 68 1.37 -22.65 15.61
C GLN A 68 2.81 -22.15 15.72
N ALA A 69 3.08 -20.98 15.15
CA ALA A 69 4.27 -20.21 15.46
C ALA A 69 4.05 -19.46 16.79
N PRO A 70 5.05 -19.42 17.70
CA PRO A 70 4.90 -18.74 18.99
C PRO A 70 5.27 -17.25 18.88
N GLU A 71 4.34 -16.36 19.24
CA GLU A 71 4.64 -14.98 19.62
C GLU A 71 4.01 -14.69 20.98
N THR A 72 4.84 -14.65 22.03
CA THR A 72 4.57 -13.92 23.28
C THR A 72 5.89 -13.50 23.91
N LEU A 73 6.52 -12.45 23.39
CA LEU A 73 7.54 -11.67 24.11
C LEU A 73 7.41 -10.22 23.63
N PHE A 74 7.43 -9.27 24.56
CA PHE A 74 7.29 -7.80 24.40
C PHE A 74 5.90 -7.17 24.57
N THR A 75 5.20 -7.46 25.66
CA THR A 75 4.27 -6.48 26.29
C THR A 75 4.19 -6.57 27.82
N ASN A 76 5.18 -7.15 28.52
CA ASN A 76 5.16 -7.24 29.99
C ASN A 76 6.44 -6.69 30.63
N GLN A 77 6.83 -5.46 30.29
CA GLN A 77 7.91 -4.74 30.98
C GLN A 77 7.58 -3.26 31.25
N CYS A 78 6.31 -2.92 31.43
CA CYS A 78 5.89 -1.59 31.93
C CYS A 78 4.80 -1.61 33.02
N GLU A 79 4.27 -2.76 33.43
CA GLU A 79 3.27 -2.85 34.51
C GLU A 79 3.81 -3.39 35.84
N SER A 80 5.06 -3.85 35.91
CA SER A 80 5.66 -4.38 37.16
C SER A 80 6.21 -3.31 38.11
N ASP A 81 6.40 -2.07 37.64
CA ASP A 81 7.13 -1.05 38.41
C ASP A 81 6.23 -0.04 39.13
N LEU A 82 4.92 -0.05 38.87
CA LEU A 82 3.94 0.85 39.51
C LEU A 82 3.21 0.23 40.72
N ILE A 83 3.28 -1.09 40.92
CA ILE A 83 2.69 -1.78 42.08
C ILE A 83 3.74 -2.05 43.18
N SER A 84 5.03 -1.85 42.90
CA SER A 84 6.14 -2.09 43.84
C SER A 84 6.35 -0.97 44.89
N MET A 85 5.75 0.21 44.72
CA MET A 85 5.97 1.35 45.63
C MET A 85 4.95 1.50 46.77
N THR A 86 3.88 0.71 46.83
CA THR A 86 2.83 0.88 47.87
C THR A 86 2.90 -0.13 49.02
N THR A 87 3.90 -1.02 49.06
CA THR A 87 4.03 -2.02 50.13
C THR A 87 5.45 -2.17 50.66
N LYS A 88 6.05 -1.11 51.22
CA LYS A 88 7.17 -1.21 52.20
C LYS A 88 7.54 0.15 52.80
N LYS A 89 7.00 0.45 53.98
CA LYS A 89 7.72 0.94 55.18
C LYS A 89 6.73 1.54 56.18
N LYS A 90 6.74 1.00 57.41
CA LYS A 90 6.28 1.72 58.61
C LYS A 90 7.10 3.01 58.73
N HIS A 91 6.51 4.16 58.42
CA HIS A 91 7.04 5.45 58.81
C HIS A 91 6.05 6.16 59.73
N SER A 92 6.55 6.59 60.88
CA SER A 92 5.83 7.39 61.88
C SER A 92 5.52 8.76 61.27
N PHE A 93 4.23 9.07 61.10
CA PHE A 93 3.78 10.37 60.57
C PHE A 93 4.17 11.49 61.55
N GLY A 94 5.01 12.41 61.09
CA GLY A 94 5.42 13.59 61.86
C GLY A 94 4.46 14.76 61.63
N LYS A 95 4.43 15.73 62.56
CA LYS A 95 3.59 16.95 62.48
C LYS A 95 3.77 17.78 61.19
N GLN A 96 4.84 17.56 60.42
CA GLN A 96 5.11 18.25 59.16
C GLN A 96 4.35 17.64 57.96
N ASP A 97 4.05 16.34 57.98
CA ASP A 97 3.31 15.66 56.91
C ASP A 97 1.81 16.00 56.93
N LEU A 98 1.27 16.33 58.11
CA LEU A 98 -0.12 16.76 58.28
C LEU A 98 -0.36 18.16 57.70
N LEU A 99 0.66 19.03 57.75
CA LEU A 99 0.56 20.40 57.24
C LEU A 99 0.49 20.42 55.70
N LEU A 100 1.23 19.55 55.04
CA LEU A 100 1.24 19.39 53.58
C LEU A 100 -0.10 18.87 53.05
N ILE A 101 -0.74 17.96 53.76
CA ILE A 101 -2.07 17.43 53.40
C ILE A 101 -3.15 18.51 53.59
N ILE A 102 -3.07 19.34 54.64
CA ILE A 102 -4.02 20.44 54.87
C ILE A 102 -3.86 21.54 53.79
N VAL A 103 -2.63 21.84 53.36
CA VAL A 103 -2.38 22.80 52.26
C VAL A 103 -2.91 22.25 50.92
N LEU A 104 -2.75 20.96 50.64
CA LEU A 104 -3.28 20.33 49.42
C LEU A 104 -4.82 20.27 49.40
N VAL A 105 -5.46 20.01 50.54
CA VAL A 105 -6.94 20.00 50.65
C VAL A 105 -7.53 21.42 50.57
N THR A 106 -6.82 22.45 51.04
CA THR A 106 -7.30 23.84 50.95
C THR A 106 -7.18 24.42 49.54
N ILE A 107 -6.16 24.02 48.77
CA ILE A 107 -6.02 24.40 47.35
C ILE A 107 -7.13 23.74 46.50
N LEU A 108 -7.49 22.49 46.79
CA LEU A 108 -8.56 21.78 46.07
C LEU A 108 -9.99 22.29 46.38
N MET A 109 -10.19 22.98 47.51
CA MET A 109 -11.49 23.56 47.87
C MET A 109 -11.67 25.03 47.42
N ALA A 110 -10.63 25.68 46.90
CA ALA A 110 -10.65 27.09 46.51
C ALA A 110 -11.14 27.35 45.06
N ASP A 111 -11.12 26.35 44.18
CA ASP A 111 -11.57 26.49 42.78
C ASP A 111 -13.02 26.06 42.55
N GLY A 112 -13.78 25.81 43.62
CA GLY A 112 -15.14 25.26 43.59
C GLY A 112 -16.30 26.28 43.61
N VAL A 113 -16.06 27.59 43.50
CA VAL A 113 -17.15 28.60 43.56
C VAL A 113 -16.97 29.72 42.54
N ALA A 114 -17.43 29.49 41.32
CA ALA A 114 -17.87 30.58 40.45
C ALA A 114 -18.85 30.04 39.39
N SER A 115 -20.14 30.03 39.71
CA SER A 115 -21.19 29.96 38.71
C SER A 115 -22.35 30.87 39.11
N ILE A 116 -22.81 31.63 38.12
CA ILE A 116 -24.06 32.38 38.01
C ILE A 116 -24.05 33.83 38.54
N ARG A 117 -23.97 34.78 37.59
CA ARG A 117 -24.92 35.91 37.55
C ARG A 117 -25.12 36.42 36.12
N LEU A 118 -26.29 36.09 35.57
CA LEU A 118 -26.89 36.81 34.44
C LEU A 118 -27.28 38.21 34.92
N GLN A 119 -26.89 39.25 34.18
CA GLN A 119 -27.72 40.44 34.05
C GLN A 119 -27.35 41.23 32.79
N GLN A 120 -28.38 41.45 31.96
CA GLN A 120 -28.39 42.38 30.83
C GLN A 120 -28.13 43.81 31.32
N GLN A 121 -27.29 44.56 30.60
CA GLN A 121 -27.58 45.92 30.09
C GLN A 121 -26.39 46.47 29.29
N SER A 122 -26.68 46.94 28.08
CA SER A 122 -25.80 47.78 27.25
C SER A 122 -25.63 49.18 27.89
N PRO A 123 -24.52 49.89 27.58
CA PRO A 123 -24.67 51.01 26.66
C PRO A 123 -23.50 51.22 25.69
N LEU A 124 -23.81 51.98 24.66
CA LEU A 124 -22.96 52.51 23.59
C LEU A 124 -21.80 53.36 24.15
N ASP A 125 -20.58 53.15 23.67
CA ASP A 125 -19.72 54.27 23.28
C ASP A 125 -18.60 53.86 22.31
N GLY A 126 -18.36 54.72 21.33
CA GLY A 126 -17.53 54.45 20.16
C GLY A 126 -16.04 54.38 20.46
N ARG A 127 -15.42 53.25 20.08
CA ARG A 127 -13.97 53.21 19.79
C ARG A 127 -13.73 52.55 18.45
N ARG A 128 -13.10 53.33 17.58
CA ARG A 128 -12.70 53.05 16.20
C ARG A 128 -12.02 51.69 16.09
N MET A 129 -12.69 50.73 15.45
CA MET A 129 -11.99 49.56 14.91
C MET A 129 -11.23 50.00 13.65
N ILE A 130 -9.94 49.69 13.61
CA ILE A 130 -9.14 49.76 12.41
C ILE A 130 -9.71 48.70 11.45
N ILE A 131 -10.40 49.17 10.42
CA ILE A 131 -10.87 48.32 9.32
C ILE A 131 -9.64 48.00 8.48
N PHE A 132 -9.13 46.78 8.56
CA PHE A 132 -8.24 46.27 7.53
C PHE A 132 -9.07 46.17 6.24
N PRO A 133 -8.67 46.84 5.14
CA PRO A 133 -9.39 46.72 3.88
C PRO A 133 -9.37 45.25 3.46
N ASP A 134 -10.56 44.73 3.22
CA ASP A 134 -10.83 43.42 2.67
C ASP A 134 -9.89 43.16 1.49
N SER A 135 -8.94 42.26 1.69
CA SER A 135 -8.02 41.85 0.65
C SER A 135 -8.82 41.03 -0.34
N LYS A 136 -9.33 41.72 -1.37
CA LYS A 136 -9.87 41.18 -2.63
C LYS A 136 -9.86 39.65 -2.63
N GLU A 137 -11.00 39.05 -2.29
CA GLU A 137 -11.33 37.74 -2.84
C GLU A 137 -11.29 37.88 -4.36
N GLN A 138 -10.13 37.58 -4.93
CA GLN A 138 -10.04 37.11 -6.30
C GLN A 138 -10.74 35.75 -6.28
N SER A 139 -12.07 35.81 -6.37
CA SER A 139 -12.86 34.76 -6.99
C SER A 139 -12.33 34.62 -8.41
N THR A 140 -11.25 33.85 -8.56
CA THR A 140 -10.91 33.24 -9.82
C THR A 140 -12.08 32.34 -10.13
N THR A 141 -12.92 32.79 -11.05
CA THR A 141 -13.81 31.98 -11.87
C THR A 141 -12.96 30.95 -12.62
N SER A 142 -12.46 29.95 -11.88
CA SER A 142 -12.06 28.70 -12.47
C SER A 142 -13.36 27.97 -12.78
N THR A 143 -13.81 28.10 -14.03
CA THR A 143 -14.69 27.11 -14.65
C THR A 143 -13.96 25.77 -14.61
N ASN A 144 -14.01 25.10 -13.46
CA ASN A 144 -13.41 23.81 -13.25
C ASN A 144 -14.37 22.82 -13.91
N TYR A 145 -14.20 22.60 -15.22
CA TYR A 145 -14.68 21.39 -15.86
C TYR A 145 -13.90 20.21 -15.26
N GLN A 146 -14.18 19.89 -13.99
CA GLN A 146 -13.75 18.69 -13.29
C GLN A 146 -14.23 17.54 -14.17
N THR A 147 -13.29 16.96 -14.92
CA THR A 147 -13.61 15.80 -15.73
C THR A 147 -14.00 14.71 -14.74
N PRO A 148 -15.15 14.05 -14.91
CA PRO A 148 -15.50 12.95 -14.03
C PRO A 148 -14.36 11.93 -14.06
N LEU A 149 -13.83 11.61 -12.88
CA LEU A 149 -12.82 10.57 -12.75
C LEU A 149 -13.41 9.24 -13.21
N LYS A 150 -12.56 8.40 -13.78
CA LYS A 150 -12.90 7.03 -14.12
C LYS A 150 -12.20 6.09 -13.15
N THR A 151 -12.77 4.90 -12.99
CA THR A 151 -12.25 3.87 -12.10
C THR A 151 -11.85 2.64 -12.89
N ALA A 152 -10.66 2.11 -12.65
CA ALA A 152 -10.21 0.82 -13.13
C ALA A 152 -9.89 -0.10 -11.94
N VAL A 153 -10.17 -1.40 -12.07
CA VAL A 153 -9.87 -2.37 -11.00
C VAL A 153 -9.09 -3.55 -11.58
N PHE A 154 -7.96 -3.89 -10.96
CA PHE A 154 -7.08 -4.97 -11.40
C PHE A 154 -6.67 -5.86 -10.22
N ALA A 155 -6.38 -7.13 -10.50
CA ALA A 155 -5.65 -8.04 -9.61
C ALA A 155 -4.40 -8.54 -10.34
N LEU A 156 -3.22 -8.40 -9.73
CA LEU A 156 -1.93 -8.67 -10.38
C LEU A 156 -0.83 -9.11 -9.39
N GLY A 157 -1.22 -9.87 -8.36
CA GLY A 157 -0.34 -10.30 -7.28
C GLY A 157 -0.63 -9.57 -5.98
N SER A 158 0.38 -9.44 -5.11
CA SER A 158 0.24 -8.67 -3.87
C SER A 158 -0.28 -7.25 -4.15
N PHE A 159 -1.36 -6.88 -3.47
CA PHE A 159 -1.97 -5.56 -3.65
C PHE A 159 -1.10 -4.39 -3.17
N TRP A 160 -0.12 -4.60 -2.28
CA TRP A 160 0.80 -3.54 -1.82
C TRP A 160 1.71 -3.09 -2.95
N ARG A 161 2.32 -4.06 -3.65
CA ARG A 161 3.10 -3.77 -4.85
C ARG A 161 2.20 -3.22 -5.96
N SER A 162 1.01 -3.79 -6.12
CA SER A 162 0.04 -3.36 -7.14
C SER A 162 -0.37 -1.89 -6.95
N GLU A 163 -0.65 -1.47 -5.73
CA GLU A 163 -0.98 -0.08 -5.39
C GLU A 163 0.15 0.87 -5.78
N ALA A 164 1.36 0.58 -5.32
CA ALA A 164 2.52 1.43 -5.54
C ALA A 164 2.85 1.59 -7.04
N VAL A 165 2.68 0.53 -7.85
CA VAL A 165 2.87 0.58 -9.31
C VAL A 165 1.99 1.63 -9.98
N PHE A 166 0.72 1.73 -9.58
CA PHE A 166 -0.22 2.67 -10.20
C PHE A 166 -0.20 4.05 -9.56
N GLY A 167 0.05 4.13 -8.25
CA GLY A 167 -0.04 5.37 -7.47
C GLY A 167 0.87 6.49 -7.98
N CYS A 168 2.04 6.15 -8.55
CA CYS A 168 2.99 7.13 -9.06
C CYS A 168 2.75 7.56 -10.53
N LEU A 169 1.68 7.09 -11.18
CA LEU A 169 1.39 7.46 -12.56
C LEU A 169 0.76 8.85 -12.65
N ASN A 170 1.27 9.67 -13.57
CA ASN A 170 0.64 10.95 -13.88
C ASN A 170 -0.77 10.73 -14.44
N GLY A 171 -1.76 11.33 -13.79
CA GLY A 171 -3.18 11.19 -14.14
C GLY A 171 -3.93 10.21 -13.24
N VAL A 172 -3.23 9.39 -12.44
CA VAL A 172 -3.85 8.69 -11.32
C VAL A 172 -4.06 9.68 -10.18
N VAL A 173 -5.26 9.66 -9.61
CA VAL A 173 -5.69 10.58 -8.56
C VAL A 173 -5.74 9.87 -7.22
N ARG A 174 -6.27 8.64 -7.18
CA ARG A 174 -6.34 7.83 -5.96
C ARG A 174 -6.14 6.36 -6.27
N THR A 175 -5.63 5.65 -5.28
CA THR A 175 -5.54 4.19 -5.28
C THR A 175 -6.13 3.67 -3.99
N THR A 176 -6.76 2.51 -4.05
CA THR A 176 -7.29 1.81 -2.89
C THR A 176 -7.10 0.32 -3.09
N VAL A 177 -6.50 -0.36 -2.10
CA VAL A 177 -6.38 -1.81 -2.13
C VAL A 177 -7.62 -2.47 -1.53
N GLY A 178 -7.92 -3.67 -1.99
CA GLY A 178 -9.13 -4.38 -1.60
C GLY A 178 -9.26 -5.76 -2.23
N TYR A 179 -10.48 -6.28 -2.19
CA TYR A 179 -10.81 -7.64 -2.54
C TYR A 179 -11.94 -7.65 -3.58
N ALA A 180 -11.75 -8.37 -4.69
CA ALA A 180 -12.75 -8.47 -5.76
C ALA A 180 -12.70 -9.83 -6.48
N GLY A 181 -13.75 -10.14 -7.23
CA GLY A 181 -13.82 -11.35 -8.06
C GLY A 181 -14.16 -12.64 -7.30
N GLY A 182 -14.67 -12.53 -6.08
CA GLY A 182 -15.23 -13.61 -5.30
C GLY A 182 -16.71 -13.39 -4.98
N SER A 183 -17.28 -14.34 -4.24
CA SER A 183 -18.68 -14.41 -3.83
C SER A 183 -18.88 -14.15 -2.33
N LYS A 184 -17.81 -14.18 -1.52
CA LYS A 184 -17.91 -13.91 -0.08
C LYS A 184 -18.31 -12.45 0.18
N ILE A 185 -19.30 -12.25 1.04
CA ILE A 185 -19.70 -10.90 1.50
C ILE A 185 -18.74 -10.45 2.60
N ASN A 186 -18.30 -9.20 2.53
CA ASN A 186 -17.37 -8.58 3.49
C ASN A 186 -16.12 -9.46 3.75
N PRO A 187 -15.30 -9.75 2.72
CA PRO A 187 -14.03 -10.42 2.91
C PRO A 187 -13.08 -9.56 3.75
N GLU A 188 -12.24 -10.24 4.52
CA GLU A 188 -11.18 -9.66 5.35
C GLU A 188 -9.85 -10.32 4.95
N PHE A 189 -8.71 -9.70 5.26
CA PHE A 189 -7.39 -10.18 4.83
C PHE A 189 -7.14 -11.65 5.20
N ARG A 190 -7.56 -12.04 6.41
CA ARG A 190 -7.39 -13.41 6.93
C ARG A 190 -8.43 -14.40 6.42
N SER A 191 -9.47 -13.91 5.73
CA SER A 191 -10.60 -14.71 5.27
C SER A 191 -11.18 -14.12 3.98
N LEU A 192 -10.40 -14.21 2.90
CA LEU A 192 -10.73 -13.65 1.58
C LEU A 192 -11.79 -14.46 0.83
N GLY A 193 -11.93 -15.75 1.15
CA GLY A 193 -12.71 -16.68 0.35
C GLY A 193 -12.10 -16.88 -1.05
N ASP A 194 -12.91 -16.67 -2.07
CA ASP A 194 -12.56 -16.75 -3.49
C ASP A 194 -12.15 -15.40 -4.09
N HIS A 195 -12.08 -14.33 -3.31
CA HIS A 195 -11.60 -13.03 -3.79
C HIS A 195 -10.12 -13.06 -4.21
N ALA A 196 -9.74 -12.13 -5.07
CA ALA A 196 -8.36 -11.79 -5.37
C ALA A 196 -7.99 -10.47 -4.70
N GLU A 197 -6.73 -10.36 -4.28
CA GLU A 197 -6.12 -9.08 -3.94
C GLU A 197 -6.16 -8.17 -5.16
N SER A 198 -6.77 -7.01 -4.98
CA SER A 198 -7.13 -6.11 -6.06
C SER A 198 -6.79 -4.68 -5.70
N VAL A 199 -6.49 -3.88 -6.72
CA VAL A 199 -6.28 -2.44 -6.64
C VAL A 199 -7.36 -1.73 -7.45
N GLN A 200 -8.04 -0.78 -6.82
CA GLN A 200 -8.92 0.19 -7.45
C GLN A 200 -8.14 1.48 -7.72
N ILE A 201 -8.24 1.99 -8.94
CA ILE A 201 -7.50 3.15 -9.44
C ILE A 201 -8.50 4.17 -9.93
N GLU A 202 -8.58 5.32 -9.26
CA GLU A 202 -9.30 6.49 -9.76
C GLU A 202 -8.35 7.36 -10.57
N TYR A 203 -8.70 7.65 -11.83
CA TYR A 203 -7.83 8.36 -12.76
C TYR A 203 -8.58 9.40 -13.59
N ASN A 204 -7.86 10.43 -14.00
CA ASN A 204 -8.37 11.45 -14.91
C ASN A 204 -8.19 11.00 -16.37
N PRO A 205 -9.29 10.71 -17.11
CA PRO A 205 -9.21 10.19 -18.47
C PRO A 205 -8.64 11.20 -19.49
N ARG A 206 -8.49 12.49 -19.13
CA ARG A 206 -7.79 13.47 -19.97
C ARG A 206 -6.26 13.38 -19.86
N MET A 207 -5.75 12.75 -18.81
CA MET A 207 -4.32 12.65 -18.53
C MET A 207 -3.78 11.25 -18.83
N ILE A 208 -4.51 10.22 -18.40
CA ILE A 208 -4.16 8.82 -18.61
C ILE A 208 -5.38 8.03 -19.07
N HIS A 209 -5.20 7.18 -20.07
CA HIS A 209 -6.27 6.38 -20.65
C HIS A 209 -6.24 4.95 -20.10
N PHE A 210 -7.38 4.26 -20.13
CA PHE A 210 -7.46 2.85 -19.73
C PHE A 210 -6.45 1.95 -20.45
N ARG A 211 -6.15 2.20 -21.73
CA ARG A 211 -5.12 1.46 -22.48
C ARG A 211 -3.72 1.59 -21.88
N GLN A 212 -3.39 2.76 -21.33
CA GLN A 212 -2.10 2.99 -20.68
C GLN A 212 -2.03 2.27 -19.34
N LEU A 213 -3.12 2.25 -18.57
CA LEU A 213 -3.22 1.46 -17.35
C LEU A 213 -3.06 -0.05 -17.62
N LEU A 214 -3.67 -0.52 -18.71
CA LEU A 214 -3.48 -1.88 -19.23
C LEU A 214 -2.00 -2.16 -19.58
N ASP A 215 -1.33 -1.23 -20.25
CA ASP A 215 0.09 -1.39 -20.58
C ASP A 215 0.97 -1.52 -19.33
N VAL A 216 0.67 -0.74 -18.29
CA VAL A 216 1.32 -0.85 -16.98
C VAL A 216 1.01 -2.19 -16.33
N PHE A 217 -0.26 -2.60 -16.29
CA PHE A 217 -0.71 -3.90 -15.77
C PHE A 217 0.14 -5.04 -16.35
N TRP A 218 0.16 -5.22 -17.67
CA TRP A 218 0.92 -6.31 -18.30
C TRP A 218 2.45 -6.19 -18.19
N SER A 219 2.98 -5.00 -17.87
CA SER A 219 4.41 -4.82 -17.64
C SER A 219 4.84 -5.11 -16.20
N SER A 220 3.90 -5.14 -15.27
CA SER A 220 4.18 -5.13 -13.82
C SER A 220 4.16 -6.50 -13.18
N HIS A 221 3.70 -7.53 -13.90
CA HIS A 221 3.63 -8.91 -13.42
C HIS A 221 3.74 -9.91 -14.58
N ASP A 222 3.91 -11.19 -14.23
CA ASP A 222 3.92 -12.29 -15.19
C ASP A 222 2.51 -12.85 -15.38
N SER A 223 1.82 -12.33 -16.39
CA SER A 223 0.46 -12.72 -16.78
C SER A 223 0.28 -14.18 -17.22
N ARG A 224 1.31 -15.03 -17.13
CA ARG A 224 1.28 -16.45 -17.49
C ARG A 224 1.36 -17.38 -16.28
N GLN A 225 1.54 -16.84 -15.08
CA GLN A 225 1.50 -17.62 -13.84
C GLN A 225 0.04 -17.94 -13.44
N VAL A 226 -0.21 -19.17 -12.98
CA VAL A 226 -1.58 -19.71 -12.80
C VAL A 226 -2.01 -19.78 -11.33
N PHE A 227 -1.06 -19.76 -10.39
CA PHE A 227 -1.32 -19.97 -8.96
C PHE A 227 -0.49 -19.06 -8.05
N GLY A 228 -0.26 -17.84 -8.52
CA GLY A 228 0.60 -16.91 -7.81
C GLY A 228 1.17 -15.85 -8.72
N GLN A 229 1.90 -14.93 -8.11
CA GLN A 229 2.68 -13.94 -8.80
C GLN A 229 4.05 -13.80 -8.14
N GLY A 230 5.12 -14.16 -8.85
CA GLY A 230 6.48 -14.13 -8.32
C GLY A 230 6.63 -15.04 -7.08
N PRO A 231 7.04 -14.52 -5.91
CA PRO A 231 7.14 -15.30 -4.67
C PRO A 231 5.78 -15.59 -4.03
N ASP A 232 4.73 -14.85 -4.41
CA ASP A 232 3.41 -14.92 -3.78
C ASP A 232 2.63 -16.10 -4.37
N VAL A 233 2.34 -17.11 -3.55
CA VAL A 233 1.65 -18.33 -3.97
C VAL A 233 0.23 -18.35 -3.43
N GLY A 234 -0.73 -18.61 -4.30
CA GLY A 234 -2.14 -18.74 -3.94
C GLY A 234 -3.09 -18.14 -4.96
N ASN A 235 -4.34 -18.59 -4.91
CA ASN A 235 -5.39 -18.14 -5.82
C ASN A 235 -5.73 -16.65 -5.62
N GLN A 236 -5.47 -16.08 -4.44
CA GLN A 236 -5.68 -14.67 -4.14
C GLN A 236 -4.78 -13.74 -4.97
N TYR A 237 -3.65 -14.23 -5.48
CA TYR A 237 -2.68 -13.47 -6.26
C TYR A 237 -2.85 -13.61 -7.78
N ARG A 238 -3.93 -14.24 -8.23
CA ARG A 238 -4.19 -14.50 -9.66
C ARG A 238 -4.39 -13.21 -10.44
N SER A 239 -4.05 -13.24 -11.73
CA SER A 239 -4.18 -12.08 -12.62
C SER A 239 -5.61 -11.91 -13.12
N ILE A 240 -6.23 -10.75 -12.86
CA ILE A 240 -7.60 -10.41 -13.31
C ILE A 240 -7.67 -8.94 -13.74
N ILE A 241 -8.40 -8.69 -14.83
CA ILE A 241 -8.87 -7.37 -15.22
C ILE A 241 -10.37 -7.33 -15.01
N PHE A 242 -10.82 -6.45 -14.12
CA PHE A 242 -12.24 -6.21 -13.88
C PHE A 242 -12.70 -5.05 -14.76
N THR A 243 -13.89 -5.20 -15.36
CA THR A 243 -14.42 -4.27 -16.35
C THR A 243 -15.84 -3.82 -16.00
N ASN A 244 -16.13 -2.55 -16.25
CA ASN A 244 -17.43 -1.91 -15.98
C ASN A 244 -18.24 -1.60 -17.26
N GLY A 245 -17.80 -2.09 -18.43
CA GLY A 245 -18.51 -1.86 -19.68
C GLY A 245 -17.88 -2.52 -20.89
N THR A 246 -18.58 -2.45 -22.03
CA THR A 246 -18.20 -3.11 -23.29
C THR A 246 -16.91 -2.56 -23.89
N GLU A 247 -16.62 -1.27 -23.69
CA GLU A 247 -15.38 -0.65 -24.17
C GLU A 247 -14.15 -1.23 -23.47
N GLU A 248 -14.17 -1.32 -22.13
CA GLU A 248 -13.06 -1.86 -21.34
C GLU A 248 -12.82 -3.34 -21.65
N VAL A 249 -13.90 -4.13 -21.79
CA VAL A 249 -13.82 -5.54 -22.22
C VAL A 249 -13.10 -5.65 -23.57
N ARG A 250 -13.50 -4.83 -24.55
CA ARG A 250 -12.89 -4.86 -25.90
C ARG A 250 -11.41 -4.46 -25.85
N LEU A 251 -11.06 -3.44 -25.08
CA LEU A 251 -9.68 -2.98 -24.94
C LEU A 251 -8.81 -4.01 -24.21
N ALA A 252 -9.31 -4.59 -23.14
CA ALA A 252 -8.62 -5.64 -22.38
C ALA A 252 -8.43 -6.90 -23.23
N ALA A 253 -9.45 -7.34 -23.96
CA ALA A 253 -9.38 -8.51 -24.84
C ALA A 253 -8.35 -8.30 -25.97
N ALA A 254 -8.42 -7.17 -26.68
CA ALA A 254 -7.48 -6.85 -27.75
C ALA A 254 -6.03 -6.77 -27.24
N ARG A 255 -5.82 -6.24 -26.03
CA ARG A 255 -4.47 -6.18 -25.46
C ARG A 255 -4.00 -7.54 -24.92
N LYS A 256 -4.88 -8.36 -24.36
CA LYS A 256 -4.59 -9.76 -23.98
C LYS A 256 -4.17 -10.58 -25.19
N GLU A 257 -4.83 -10.43 -26.32
CA GLU A 257 -4.46 -11.09 -27.58
C GLU A 257 -3.05 -10.68 -28.02
N ARG A 258 -2.74 -9.37 -28.01
CA ARG A 258 -1.38 -8.88 -28.30
C ARG A 258 -0.34 -9.48 -27.35
N GLU A 259 -0.65 -9.56 -26.05
CA GLU A 259 0.24 -10.16 -25.07
C GLU A 259 0.46 -11.66 -25.35
N GLN A 260 -0.59 -12.38 -25.76
CA GLN A 260 -0.50 -13.78 -26.14
C GLN A 260 0.43 -13.98 -27.35
N THR A 261 0.45 -13.06 -28.32
CA THR A 261 1.32 -13.21 -29.50
C THR A 261 2.82 -13.13 -29.19
N LYS A 262 3.21 -12.58 -28.03
CA LYS A 262 4.64 -12.45 -27.63
C LYS A 262 5.31 -13.79 -27.32
N SER A 263 4.55 -14.83 -27.02
CA SER A 263 5.08 -16.18 -26.78
C SER A 263 4.11 -17.22 -27.29
N ARG A 264 4.60 -18.10 -28.17
CA ARG A 264 3.84 -19.25 -28.68
C ARG A 264 3.81 -20.42 -27.70
N ASN A 265 4.71 -20.43 -26.72
CA ASN A 265 4.95 -21.58 -25.85
C ASN A 265 4.32 -21.42 -24.45
N SER A 266 3.63 -20.30 -24.20
CA SER A 266 3.03 -20.01 -22.90
C SER A 266 1.74 -19.21 -23.04
N ILE A 267 0.74 -19.57 -22.23
CA ILE A 267 -0.62 -19.01 -22.31
C ILE A 267 -0.77 -17.88 -21.28
N VAL A 268 -1.36 -16.77 -21.70
CA VAL A 268 -1.75 -15.67 -20.81
C VAL A 268 -2.98 -16.10 -20.00
N THR A 269 -2.80 -16.22 -18.70
CA THR A 269 -3.81 -16.70 -17.74
C THR A 269 -4.69 -15.60 -17.17
N THR A 270 -4.37 -14.33 -17.45
CA THR A 270 -5.18 -13.17 -17.03
C THR A 270 -6.66 -13.36 -17.35
N GLN A 271 -7.49 -13.31 -16.33
CA GLN A 271 -8.94 -13.38 -16.47
C GLN A 271 -9.49 -11.99 -16.81
N ILE A 272 -10.49 -11.90 -17.67
CA ILE A 272 -11.23 -10.65 -17.92
C ILE A 272 -12.65 -10.91 -17.43
N GLN A 273 -13.08 -10.17 -16.41
CA GLN A 273 -14.35 -10.39 -15.74
C GLN A 273 -15.12 -9.08 -15.60
N GLN A 274 -16.43 -9.17 -15.48
CA GLN A 274 -17.23 -8.03 -15.05
C GLN A 274 -16.93 -7.73 -13.58
N LEU A 275 -16.79 -6.45 -13.23
CA LEU A 275 -16.64 -6.07 -11.84
C LEU A 275 -17.97 -6.31 -11.10
N GLY A 276 -17.93 -7.16 -10.07
CA GLY A 276 -18.99 -7.26 -9.06
C GLY A 276 -18.82 -6.20 -7.98
N THR A 277 -18.88 -6.61 -6.72
CA THR A 277 -18.57 -5.72 -5.59
C THR A 277 -17.06 -5.69 -5.36
N PHE A 278 -16.51 -4.48 -5.22
CA PHE A 278 -15.17 -4.25 -4.69
C PHE A 278 -15.27 -3.95 -3.19
N TYR A 279 -14.54 -4.69 -2.37
CA TYR A 279 -14.47 -4.49 -0.93
C TYR A 279 -13.12 -3.85 -0.58
N PRO A 280 -13.09 -2.59 -0.12
CA PRO A 280 -11.85 -1.99 0.37
C PRO A 280 -11.23 -2.83 1.48
N ALA A 281 -9.92 -3.02 1.43
CA ALA A 281 -9.17 -3.69 2.49
C ALA A 281 -9.04 -2.76 3.71
N GLU A 282 -8.63 -3.38 4.81
CA GLU A 282 -8.42 -2.74 6.10
C GLU A 282 -7.40 -1.58 6.01
N PRO A 283 -7.53 -0.54 6.86
CA PRO A 283 -6.70 0.66 6.73
C PRO A 283 -5.20 0.39 6.76
N GLU A 284 -4.74 -0.58 7.55
CA GLU A 284 -3.33 -1.00 7.61
C GLU A 284 -2.73 -1.43 6.26
N HIS A 285 -3.56 -1.83 5.30
CA HIS A 285 -3.12 -2.23 3.97
C HIS A 285 -3.05 -1.08 2.96
N GLN A 286 -3.70 0.05 3.24
CA GLN A 286 -3.69 1.22 2.35
C GLN A 286 -2.35 1.95 2.43
N LYS A 287 -1.76 2.32 1.28
CA LYS A 287 -0.50 3.08 1.20
C LYS A 287 0.63 2.42 2.01
N PHE A 288 0.72 1.09 1.90
CA PHE A 288 1.57 0.27 2.76
C PHE A 288 3.05 0.67 2.70
N GLU A 289 3.60 0.96 1.52
CA GLU A 289 5.01 1.29 1.37
C GLU A 289 5.32 2.70 1.87
N LEU A 290 4.39 3.65 1.70
CA LEU A 290 4.48 4.97 2.34
C LEU A 290 4.48 4.85 3.87
N LYS A 291 3.58 4.04 4.45
CA LYS A 291 3.45 3.89 5.90
C LYS A 291 4.69 3.28 6.56
N ARG A 292 5.43 2.46 5.82
CA ARG A 292 6.70 1.88 6.26
C ARG A 292 7.86 2.88 6.23
N ASN A 293 7.65 4.09 5.72
CA ASN A 293 8.64 5.16 5.67
C ASN A 293 8.24 6.35 6.57
N PRO A 294 8.67 6.35 7.86
CA PRO A 294 8.32 7.40 8.81
C PRO A 294 8.76 8.80 8.37
N PHE A 295 9.87 8.89 7.64
CA PHE A 295 10.38 10.17 7.14
C PHE A 295 9.43 10.79 6.11
N LEU A 296 8.90 9.99 5.17
CA LEU A 296 7.94 10.48 4.18
C LEU A 296 6.61 10.87 4.83
N LEU A 297 6.13 10.12 5.82
CA LEU A 297 4.93 10.48 6.60
C LEU A 297 5.11 11.83 7.32
N GLN A 298 6.27 12.04 7.95
CA GLN A 298 6.57 13.30 8.60
C GLN A 298 6.65 14.45 7.61
N LEU A 299 7.23 14.23 6.42
CA LEU A 299 7.31 15.24 5.36
C LEU A 299 5.93 15.71 4.88
N ILE A 300 4.92 14.86 4.89
CA ILE A 300 3.54 15.22 4.52
C ILE A 300 2.69 15.65 5.72
N GLY A 301 3.29 15.79 6.90
CA GLY A 301 2.62 16.30 8.10
C GLY A 301 1.84 15.26 8.92
N ASN A 302 2.18 13.98 8.81
CA ASN A 302 1.51 12.88 9.55
C ASN A 302 -0.01 12.89 9.37
N MET A 303 -0.40 12.94 8.10
CA MET A 303 -1.78 12.91 7.64
C MET A 303 -2.58 11.75 8.29
N PRO A 304 -3.84 11.99 8.72
CA PRO A 304 -4.69 10.93 9.24
C PRO A 304 -5.05 9.90 8.17
N GLU A 305 -5.45 8.70 8.61
CA GLU A 305 -5.68 7.52 7.77
C GLU A 305 -6.69 7.75 6.62
N GLU A 306 -7.80 8.45 6.91
CA GLU A 306 -8.84 8.76 5.93
C GLU A 306 -8.31 9.68 4.81
N GLU A 307 -7.45 10.63 5.18
CA GLU A 307 -6.85 11.57 4.23
C GLU A 307 -5.73 10.87 3.43
N LEU A 308 -4.94 9.99 4.04
CA LEU A 308 -3.93 9.18 3.33
C LEU A 308 -4.56 8.33 2.22
N THR A 309 -5.71 7.73 2.49
CA THR A 309 -6.40 6.87 1.51
C THR A 309 -6.93 7.68 0.33
N SER A 310 -7.46 8.89 0.58
CA SER A 310 -8.07 9.75 -0.44
C SER A 310 -7.10 10.74 -1.10
N SER A 311 -5.84 10.78 -0.67
CA SER A 311 -4.83 11.72 -1.14
C SER A 311 -4.08 11.25 -2.37
N SER A 312 -4.05 12.10 -3.40
CA SER A 312 -3.22 11.89 -4.59
C SER A 312 -1.72 11.98 -4.31
N LEU A 313 -1.32 12.79 -3.33
CA LEU A 313 0.07 12.88 -2.89
C LEU A 313 0.49 11.57 -2.23
N ALA A 314 -0.36 11.01 -1.37
CA ALA A 314 -0.08 9.75 -0.70
C ALA A 314 0.06 8.61 -1.71
N ALA A 315 -0.82 8.53 -2.72
CA ALA A 315 -0.69 7.55 -3.80
C ALA A 315 0.65 7.65 -4.56
N LYS A 316 1.09 8.88 -4.88
CA LYS A 316 2.39 9.10 -5.53
C LYS A 316 3.57 8.72 -4.63
N LEU A 317 3.51 9.09 -3.35
CA LEU A 317 4.59 8.83 -2.40
C LEU A 317 4.68 7.35 -2.01
N ASP A 318 3.58 6.61 -2.05
CA ASP A 318 3.57 5.16 -1.89
C ASP A 318 4.37 4.47 -3.02
N GLY A 319 4.09 4.84 -4.27
CA GLY A 319 4.88 4.36 -5.40
C GLY A 319 6.35 4.81 -5.38
N TYR A 320 6.63 6.00 -4.84
CA TYR A 320 7.99 6.49 -4.64
C TYR A 320 8.74 5.70 -3.56
N ALA A 321 8.09 5.42 -2.43
CA ALA A 321 8.65 4.63 -1.34
C ALA A 321 8.97 3.20 -1.80
N ALA A 322 8.18 2.66 -2.73
CA ALA A 322 8.42 1.37 -3.37
C ALA A 322 9.50 1.38 -4.47
N GLU A 323 10.03 2.54 -4.85
CA GLU A 323 10.92 2.75 -6.01
C GLU A 323 10.29 2.30 -7.35
N LEU A 324 8.95 2.37 -7.47
CA LEU A 324 8.19 1.97 -8.64
C LEU A 324 7.68 3.16 -9.47
N CYS A 325 8.13 4.37 -9.16
CA CYS A 325 7.84 5.54 -9.99
C CYS A 325 8.58 5.51 -11.33
N PRO A 326 8.00 6.13 -12.37
CA PRO A 326 8.76 6.53 -13.55
C PRO A 326 10.02 7.33 -13.16
N PRO A 327 11.20 7.10 -13.77
CA PRO A 327 12.47 7.75 -13.39
C PRO A 327 12.40 9.27 -13.35
N LYS A 328 11.60 9.88 -14.23
CA LYS A 328 11.39 11.32 -14.25
C LYS A 328 10.67 11.81 -13.00
N ILE A 329 9.63 11.08 -12.56
CA ILE A 329 8.84 11.42 -11.38
C ILE A 329 9.66 11.17 -10.12
N GLN A 330 10.40 10.05 -10.06
CA GLN A 330 11.34 9.76 -8.97
C GLN A 330 12.29 10.95 -8.74
N LYS A 331 12.97 11.40 -9.80
CA LYS A 331 13.89 12.56 -9.74
C LYS A 331 13.20 13.87 -9.35
N GLN A 332 11.95 14.07 -9.74
CA GLN A 332 11.18 15.26 -9.36
C GLN A 332 10.86 15.25 -7.87
N ILE A 333 10.47 14.10 -7.32
CA ILE A 333 10.26 13.93 -5.87
C ILE A 333 11.57 14.13 -5.12
N ASP A 334 12.66 13.49 -5.56
CA ASP A 334 13.99 13.66 -4.96
C ASP A 334 14.40 15.13 -4.93
N ALA A 335 14.21 15.86 -6.02
CA ALA A 335 14.55 17.28 -6.10
C ALA A 335 13.73 18.11 -5.10
N LYS A 336 12.43 17.83 -4.96
CA LYS A 336 11.55 18.50 -3.99
C LYS A 336 11.96 18.18 -2.55
N ILE A 337 12.17 16.91 -2.22
CA ILE A 337 12.62 16.50 -0.88
C ILE A 337 13.95 17.18 -0.54
N ASN A 338 14.92 17.17 -1.46
CA ASN A 338 16.21 17.82 -1.24
C ASN A 338 16.12 19.35 -1.11
N ASP A 339 15.14 19.99 -1.76
CA ASP A 339 14.87 21.42 -1.58
C ASP A 339 14.28 21.71 -0.19
N ILE A 340 13.33 20.88 0.26
CA ILE A 340 12.74 20.96 1.61
C ILE A 340 13.82 20.81 2.68
N LEU A 341 14.66 19.77 2.56
CA LEU A 341 15.75 19.50 3.50
C LEU A 341 16.77 20.64 3.55
N ARG A 342 17.09 21.27 2.41
CA ARG A 342 18.01 22.41 2.35
C ARG A 342 17.44 23.68 2.97
N LYS A 343 16.14 23.92 2.81
CA LYS A 343 15.46 25.12 3.34
C LYS A 343 15.10 24.99 4.82
N GLY A 344 15.12 23.78 5.37
CA GLY A 344 14.81 23.51 6.78
C GLY A 344 13.33 23.61 7.14
N TRP A 345 12.48 24.12 6.23
CA TRP A 345 11.02 24.17 6.34
C TRP A 345 10.43 24.40 4.94
N PRO A 346 9.69 23.45 4.34
CA PRO A 346 8.25 23.24 4.63
C PRO A 346 7.73 21.78 4.51
N ILE A 347 6.43 21.57 4.76
CA ILE A 347 5.70 20.30 4.50
C ILE A 347 5.56 20.06 2.99
N LEU A 348 5.79 18.83 2.52
CA LEU A 348 5.55 18.41 1.15
C LEU A 348 4.03 18.29 0.92
N ARG A 349 3.47 19.23 0.15
CA ARG A 349 2.03 19.26 -0.18
C ARG A 349 1.69 18.78 -1.59
N GLU A 350 2.63 18.92 -2.53
CA GLU A 350 2.39 18.60 -3.94
C GLU A 350 3.66 18.09 -4.62
N VAL A 351 3.50 17.14 -5.53
CA VAL A 351 4.56 16.53 -6.34
C VAL A 351 4.26 16.63 -7.82
#